data_AF-A0A7W9F7N9-F1
#
_entry.id   AF-A0A7W9F7N9-F1
#
_cell.length_a   1.000
_cell.length_b   1.000
_cell.length_c   1.000
_cell.angle_alpha   90.00
_cell.angle_beta   90.00
_cell.angle_gamma   90.00
#
_symmetry.space_group_name_H-M   'P 1'
#
loop_
_entity.id
_entity.type
_entity.pdbx_description
1 polymer ?
#
loop_
_entity_poly.entity_id
_entity_poly.type
_entity_poly.pdbx_seq_one_letter_code
_entity_poly.pdbx_strand_id
1 'polypeptide(L)'
;MAARRYSAVAVALHWVIALCILSMIPMGWWMTAAIEQPGSQAAAYRLFQLHKSIGFLILALTLVRIVWRLTHRPPALPAGMKRWEAFAAHATHAAFYALMLGLPLTGWLYVSAGWAVSQDRALEVATRWFGLFPVPHLPGVAELATEARRAVAFSAMGAHAAMAWGAVVLVILHVGAALKHQFLDRDGVLARMVPSLRQGGEDSEEGVEPDARAAWAERGLGLALILVVATAGAIAAQPAPRTEPTPRPEIAPVPAPEPDIPAEPTDVQAAEVEVAEPAAAAEASQKAVDWTIDREASEIAFAGSQSGAAFNGRFERWSGQIRFDPADLAGSKAVITVQTGSARTGDSTQEASIQGAEWFDVGQYPTARFETTGFRSLGGDRYQATGRLRIKTTSLRVVLPFTYREAGGVATVEGRLQLDRTALNLGLESDATGDWVSKMVDVRIKVRARRAE
;
A
#
# COMPACT_ATOMS: atom_id res chain seq x y z
N MET A 1 10.38 52.24 -12.92
CA MET A 1 11.02 51.48 -14.02
C MET A 1 10.32 50.14 -14.15
N ALA A 2 10.02 49.68 -15.37
CA ALA A 2 9.49 48.33 -15.57
C ALA A 2 10.54 47.28 -15.16
N ALA A 3 10.15 46.29 -14.34
CA ALA A 3 11.05 45.23 -13.91
C ALA A 3 11.52 44.42 -15.13
N ARG A 4 12.84 44.31 -15.34
CA ARG A 4 13.43 43.55 -16.45
C ARG A 4 13.50 42.03 -16.19
N ARG A 5 13.23 41.57 -14.96
CA ARG A 5 13.38 40.17 -14.52
C ARG A 5 12.26 39.74 -13.57
N TYR A 6 11.97 38.45 -13.55
CA TYR A 6 11.11 37.85 -12.53
C TYR A 6 11.83 37.86 -11.17
N SER A 7 11.05 37.99 -10.09
CA SER A 7 11.57 37.77 -8.73
C SER A 7 12.05 36.32 -8.56
N ALA A 8 13.06 36.10 -7.72
CA ALA A 8 13.56 34.76 -7.39
C ALA A 8 12.44 33.80 -6.90
N VAL A 9 11.49 34.32 -6.11
CA VAL A 9 10.33 33.54 -5.63
C VAL A 9 9.47 33.04 -6.79
N ALA A 10 9.14 33.89 -7.76
CA ALA A 10 8.39 33.49 -8.94
C ALA A 10 9.10 32.41 -9.77
N VAL A 11 10.43 32.53 -9.91
CA VAL A 11 11.25 31.53 -10.62
C VAL A 11 11.27 30.20 -9.85
N ALA A 12 11.46 30.24 -8.53
CA ALA A 12 11.43 29.05 -7.68
C ALA A 12 10.06 28.35 -7.73
N LEU A 13 8.97 29.09 -7.56
CA LEU A 13 7.61 28.55 -7.69
C LEU A 13 7.36 27.93 -9.06
N HIS A 14 7.89 28.54 -10.13
CA HIS A 14 7.80 27.97 -11.47
C HIS A 14 8.48 26.60 -11.54
N TRP A 15 9.76 26.51 -11.16
CA TRP A 15 10.55 25.29 -11.33
C TRP A 15 10.14 24.17 -10.38
N VAL A 16 9.77 24.48 -9.15
CA VAL A 16 9.24 23.48 -8.21
C VAL A 16 7.95 22.88 -8.75
N ILE A 17 7.00 23.71 -9.19
CA ILE A 17 5.75 23.20 -9.79
C ILE A 17 6.03 22.43 -11.07
N ALA A 18 6.94 22.91 -11.93
CA ALA A 18 7.31 22.22 -13.16
C ALA A 18 7.89 20.83 -12.87
N LEU A 19 8.79 20.70 -11.89
CA LEU A 19 9.34 19.41 -11.47
C LEU A 19 8.26 18.48 -10.94
N CYS A 20 7.33 18.98 -10.11
CA CYS A 20 6.20 18.22 -9.64
C CYS A 20 5.35 17.70 -10.81
N ILE A 21 4.96 18.56 -11.75
CA ILE A 21 4.16 18.18 -12.92
C ILE A 21 4.91 17.13 -13.78
N LEU A 22 6.19 17.35 -14.06
CA LEU A 22 6.99 16.40 -14.86
C LEU A 22 7.11 15.04 -14.17
N SER A 23 7.18 15.00 -12.83
CA SER A 23 7.17 13.74 -12.08
C SER A 23 5.82 13.01 -12.12
N MET A 24 4.70 13.74 -12.24
CA MET A 24 3.35 13.16 -12.27
C MET A 24 3.07 12.34 -13.52
N ILE A 25 3.66 12.71 -14.67
CA ILE A 25 3.40 12.05 -15.96
C ILE A 25 3.84 10.56 -15.95
N PRO A 26 5.12 10.21 -15.71
CA PRO A 26 5.54 8.81 -15.67
C PRO A 26 4.94 8.07 -14.47
N MET A 27 4.73 8.76 -13.35
CA MET A 27 4.09 8.19 -12.16
C MET A 27 2.66 7.72 -12.47
N GLY A 28 1.88 8.55 -13.15
CA GLY A 28 0.52 8.23 -13.56
C GLY A 28 0.45 7.04 -14.49
N TRP A 29 1.37 6.95 -15.46
CA TRP A 29 1.44 5.81 -16.38
C TRP A 29 1.80 4.51 -15.67
N TRP A 30 2.79 4.55 -14.78
CA TRP A 30 3.26 3.36 -14.09
C TRP A 30 2.24 2.84 -13.07
N MET A 31 1.62 3.73 -12.27
CA MET A 31 0.68 3.30 -11.22
C MET A 31 -0.55 2.58 -11.80
N THR A 32 -1.05 3.02 -12.96
CA THR A 32 -2.19 2.39 -13.64
C THR A 32 -1.82 1.05 -14.26
N ALA A 33 -0.58 0.89 -14.75
CA ALA A 33 -0.12 -0.41 -15.27
C ALA A 33 0.23 -1.40 -14.15
N ALA A 34 0.78 -0.91 -13.04
CA ALA A 34 1.26 -1.73 -11.93
C ALA A 34 0.12 -2.28 -11.04
N ILE A 35 -1.05 -1.62 -11.00
CA ILE A 35 -2.19 -2.10 -10.21
C ILE A 35 -2.84 -3.35 -10.82
N GLU A 36 -2.70 -3.53 -12.13
CA GLU A 36 -3.24 -4.69 -12.87
C GLU A 36 -2.30 -5.90 -12.84
N GLN A 37 -1.01 -5.69 -12.52
CA GLN A 37 0.01 -6.74 -12.51
C GLN A 37 0.05 -7.48 -11.15
N PRO A 38 -0.01 -8.82 -11.15
CA PRO A 38 0.15 -9.62 -9.94
C PRO A 38 1.51 -9.38 -9.27
N GLY A 39 1.49 -9.07 -7.96
CA GLY A 39 2.68 -8.87 -7.15
C GLY A 39 3.18 -7.41 -7.09
N SER A 40 2.66 -6.51 -7.92
CA SER A 40 3.01 -5.07 -7.89
C SER A 40 1.92 -4.19 -7.30
N GLN A 41 0.77 -4.73 -6.90
CA GLN A 41 -0.37 -3.93 -6.42
C GLN A 41 0.00 -3.08 -5.20
N ALA A 42 0.75 -3.64 -4.25
CA ALA A 42 1.18 -2.93 -3.06
C ALA A 42 2.05 -1.70 -3.39
N ALA A 43 2.99 -1.85 -4.32
CA ALA A 43 3.81 -0.74 -4.80
C ALA A 43 2.97 0.30 -5.57
N ALA A 44 2.02 -0.16 -6.39
CA ALA A 44 1.07 0.71 -7.08
C ALA A 44 0.25 1.55 -6.08
N TYR A 45 -0.26 0.94 -5.01
CA TYR A 45 -0.98 1.65 -3.94
C TYR A 45 -0.15 2.75 -3.28
N ARG A 46 1.13 2.48 -2.95
CA ARG A 46 2.03 3.50 -2.41
C ARG A 46 2.21 4.66 -3.40
N LEU A 47 2.35 4.33 -4.69
CA LEU A 47 2.52 5.34 -5.71
C LEU A 47 1.25 6.16 -5.93
N PHE A 48 0.05 5.57 -5.85
CA PHE A 48 -1.21 6.31 -5.83
C PHE A 48 -1.29 7.31 -4.66
N GLN A 49 -0.81 6.94 -3.47
CA GLN A 49 -0.78 7.88 -2.32
C GLN A 49 0.22 9.02 -2.55
N LEU A 50 1.38 8.73 -3.12
CA LEU A 50 2.37 9.75 -3.49
C LEU A 50 1.83 10.69 -4.59
N HIS A 51 1.17 10.13 -5.62
CA HIS A 51 0.52 10.87 -6.70
C HIS A 51 -0.49 11.87 -6.15
N LYS A 52 -1.39 11.42 -5.27
CA LYS A 52 -2.36 12.30 -4.59
C LYS A 52 -1.65 13.39 -3.78
N SER A 53 -0.59 13.03 -3.05
CA SER A 53 0.16 13.98 -2.21
C SER A 53 0.82 15.09 -3.01
N ILE A 54 1.47 14.75 -4.12
CA ILE A 54 2.07 15.72 -5.04
C ILE A 54 0.99 16.54 -5.75
N GLY A 55 -0.15 15.94 -6.10
CA GLY A 55 -1.31 16.67 -6.62
C GLY A 55 -1.79 17.80 -5.69
N PHE A 56 -1.92 17.52 -4.39
CA PHE A 56 -2.25 18.54 -3.39
C PHE A 56 -1.13 19.57 -3.21
N LEU A 57 0.14 19.16 -3.30
CA LEU A 57 1.27 20.09 -3.26
C LEU A 57 1.23 21.06 -4.44
N ILE A 58 0.96 20.57 -5.66
CA ILE A 58 0.79 21.41 -6.85
C ILE A 58 -0.37 22.40 -6.64
N LEU A 59 -1.50 21.94 -6.10
CA LEU A 59 -2.64 22.81 -5.80
C LEU A 59 -2.24 23.93 -4.84
N ALA A 60 -1.62 23.60 -3.70
CA ALA A 60 -1.18 24.57 -2.71
C ALA A 60 -0.17 25.59 -3.28
N LEU A 61 0.87 25.10 -3.96
CA LEU A 61 1.88 25.96 -4.60
C LEU A 61 1.30 26.83 -5.70
N THR A 62 0.28 26.34 -6.42
CA THR A 62 -0.42 27.12 -7.45
C THR A 62 -1.21 28.27 -6.84
N LEU A 63 -1.89 28.04 -5.70
CA LEU A 63 -2.57 29.12 -4.98
C LEU A 63 -1.58 30.21 -4.52
N VAL A 64 -0.45 29.80 -3.94
CA VAL A 64 0.64 30.72 -3.57
C VAL A 64 1.15 31.49 -4.79
N ARG A 65 1.34 30.80 -5.92
CA ARG A 65 1.78 31.40 -7.18
C ARG A 65 0.78 32.40 -7.75
N ILE A 66 -0.52 32.16 -7.63
CA ILE A 66 -1.57 33.10 -8.03
C ILE A 66 -1.52 34.35 -7.17
N VAL A 67 -1.47 34.20 -5.84
CA VAL A 67 -1.32 35.34 -4.90
C VAL A 67 -0.06 36.14 -5.22
N TRP A 68 1.06 35.47 -5.48
CA TRP A 68 2.30 36.11 -5.87
C TRP A 68 2.16 36.90 -7.18
N ARG A 69 1.51 36.33 -8.19
CA ARG A 69 1.28 36.98 -9.49
C ARG A 69 0.34 38.18 -9.39
N LEU A 70 -0.63 38.16 -8.48
CA LEU A 70 -1.55 39.28 -8.25
C LEU A 70 -0.86 40.44 -7.53
N THR A 71 0.13 40.15 -6.68
CA THR A 71 0.88 41.14 -5.89
C THR A 71 2.13 41.66 -6.59
N HIS A 72 2.70 40.90 -7.53
CA HIS A 72 3.95 41.24 -8.22
C HIS A 72 3.75 41.30 -9.74
N ARG A 73 4.01 42.47 -10.34
CA ARG A 73 3.84 42.67 -11.80
C ARG A 73 4.89 41.85 -12.58
N PRO A 74 4.47 41.01 -13.55
CA PRO A 74 5.41 40.30 -14.41
C PRO A 74 6.15 41.27 -15.36
N PRO A 75 7.38 40.93 -15.79
CA PRO A 75 8.11 41.70 -16.79
C PRO A 75 7.33 41.76 -18.11
N ALA A 76 7.43 42.89 -18.81
CA ALA A 76 6.76 43.09 -20.10
C ALA A 76 7.29 42.12 -21.17
N LEU A 77 6.43 41.72 -22.11
CA LEU A 77 6.84 40.88 -23.25
C LEU A 77 7.88 41.62 -24.12
N PRO A 78 8.77 40.89 -24.84
CA PRO A 78 9.72 41.50 -25.77
C PRO A 78 9.02 42.40 -26.81
N ALA A 79 9.57 43.60 -27.04
CA ALA A 79 8.94 44.61 -27.90
C ALA A 79 8.76 44.16 -29.37
N GLY A 80 9.58 43.21 -29.85
CA GLY A 80 9.50 42.64 -31.20
C GLY A 80 8.60 41.41 -31.35
N MET A 81 7.93 40.96 -30.28
CA MET A 81 7.11 39.74 -30.30
C MET A 81 5.85 39.91 -31.15
N LYS A 82 5.53 38.94 -32.01
CA LYS A 82 4.31 38.98 -32.84
C LYS A 82 3.07 38.92 -31.95
N ARG A 83 2.00 39.63 -32.33
CA ARG A 83 0.74 39.68 -31.54
C ARG A 83 0.13 38.29 -31.28
N TRP A 84 0.24 37.36 -32.23
CA TRP A 84 -0.25 36.01 -32.07
C TRP A 84 0.62 35.17 -31.12
N GLU A 85 1.94 35.39 -31.09
CA GLU A 85 2.86 34.73 -30.12
C GLU A 85 2.58 35.24 -28.71
N ALA A 86 2.36 36.55 -28.56
CA ALA A 86 1.94 37.15 -27.29
C ALA A 86 0.59 36.59 -26.83
N PHE A 87 -0.40 36.48 -27.72
CA PHE A 87 -1.69 35.86 -27.40
C PHE A 87 -1.53 34.39 -27.00
N ALA A 88 -0.79 33.59 -27.77
CA ALA A 88 -0.52 32.20 -27.48
C ALA A 88 0.16 32.02 -26.12
N ALA A 89 1.16 32.85 -25.80
CA ALA A 89 1.82 32.83 -24.50
C ALA A 89 0.82 33.07 -23.35
N HIS A 90 -0.06 34.06 -23.47
CA HIS A 90 -1.08 34.32 -22.44
C HIS A 90 -2.09 33.18 -22.34
N ALA A 91 -2.57 32.66 -23.47
CA ALA A 91 -3.52 31.54 -23.52
C ALA A 91 -2.92 30.27 -22.90
N THR A 92 -1.68 29.92 -23.21
CA THR A 92 -0.96 28.79 -22.62
C THR A 92 -0.81 28.94 -21.11
N HIS A 93 -0.45 30.13 -20.60
CA HIS A 93 -0.36 30.36 -19.16
C HIS A 93 -1.73 30.25 -18.48
N ALA A 94 -2.79 30.80 -19.09
CA ALA A 94 -4.16 30.68 -18.56
C ALA A 94 -4.62 29.22 -18.52
N ALA A 95 -4.36 28.46 -19.59
CA ALA A 95 -4.65 27.04 -19.66
C ALA A 95 -3.90 26.24 -18.59
N PHE A 96 -2.61 26.54 -18.35
CA PHE A 96 -1.88 25.91 -17.24
C PHE A 96 -2.48 26.22 -15.88
N TYR A 97 -2.89 27.47 -15.59
CA TYR A 97 -3.56 27.77 -14.32
C TYR A 97 -4.87 26.99 -14.17
N ALA A 98 -5.68 26.91 -15.23
CA ALA A 98 -6.90 26.11 -15.21
C ALA A 98 -6.61 24.62 -14.94
N LEU A 99 -5.58 24.06 -15.59
CA LEU A 99 -5.18 22.66 -15.41
C LEU A 99 -4.57 22.39 -14.03
N MET A 100 -3.68 23.24 -13.53
CA MET A 100 -3.02 23.08 -12.22
C MET A 100 -4.01 23.18 -11.05
N LEU A 101 -5.14 23.88 -11.23
CA LEU A 101 -6.23 23.88 -10.26
C LEU A 101 -7.17 22.69 -10.50
N GLY A 102 -7.63 22.49 -11.73
CA GLY A 102 -8.68 21.52 -12.02
C GLY A 102 -8.23 20.06 -11.97
N LEU A 103 -6.97 19.72 -12.26
CA LEU A 103 -6.46 18.35 -12.14
C LEU A 103 -6.49 17.86 -10.69
N PRO A 104 -5.86 18.55 -9.72
CA PRO A 104 -5.96 18.14 -8.32
C PRO A 104 -7.40 18.14 -7.79
N LEU A 105 -8.23 19.09 -8.20
CA LEU A 105 -9.63 19.18 -7.75
C LEU A 105 -10.49 18.04 -8.27
N THR A 106 -10.35 17.66 -9.55
CA THR A 106 -11.05 16.49 -10.11
C THR A 106 -10.55 15.19 -9.48
N GLY A 107 -9.25 15.08 -9.18
CA GLY A 107 -8.69 13.95 -8.44
C GLY A 107 -9.22 13.88 -6.99
N TRP A 108 -9.32 15.02 -6.30
CA TRP A 108 -9.88 15.09 -4.95
C TRP A 108 -11.37 14.75 -4.92
N LEU A 109 -12.13 15.21 -5.92
CA LEU A 109 -13.53 14.84 -6.10
C LEU A 109 -13.69 13.33 -6.33
N TYR A 110 -12.85 12.73 -7.18
CA TYR A 110 -12.84 11.28 -7.41
C TYR A 110 -12.62 10.49 -6.12
N VAL A 111 -11.58 10.80 -5.35
CA VAL A 111 -11.32 10.07 -4.09
C VAL A 111 -12.36 10.36 -3.01
N SER A 112 -13.04 11.51 -3.08
CA SER A 112 -14.15 11.85 -2.16
C SER A 112 -15.42 11.08 -2.45
N ALA A 113 -15.61 10.61 -3.69
CA ALA A 113 -16.71 9.73 -4.05
C ALA A 113 -16.54 8.30 -3.51
N GLY A 114 -15.33 7.92 -3.05
CA GLY A 114 -15.05 6.60 -2.46
C GLY A 114 -15.46 5.44 -3.36
N TRP A 115 -15.23 5.55 -4.67
CA TRP A 115 -15.61 4.56 -5.68
C TRP A 115 -14.43 4.28 -6.61
N ALA A 116 -14.12 3.00 -6.83
CA ALA A 116 -13.08 2.57 -7.75
C ALA A 116 -13.65 2.38 -9.16
N VAL A 117 -13.27 3.25 -10.10
CA VAL A 117 -13.74 3.18 -11.50
C VAL A 117 -13.22 1.94 -12.23
N SER A 118 -12.03 1.44 -11.91
CA SER A 118 -11.45 0.25 -12.56
C SER A 118 -12.17 -1.05 -12.23
N GLN A 119 -12.87 -1.11 -11.09
CA GLN A 119 -13.54 -2.32 -10.59
C GLN A 119 -15.04 -2.13 -10.43
N ASP A 120 -15.50 -0.92 -10.72
CA ASP A 120 -16.87 -0.48 -10.55
C ASP A 120 -17.49 -0.88 -9.20
N ARG A 121 -16.79 -0.57 -8.11
CA ARG A 121 -17.24 -0.84 -6.75
C ARG A 121 -16.88 0.26 -5.77
N ALA A 122 -17.58 0.30 -4.64
CA ALA A 122 -17.20 1.14 -3.51
C ALA A 122 -15.80 0.76 -3.02
N LEU A 123 -14.91 1.76 -2.91
CA LEU A 123 -13.57 1.59 -2.38
C LEU A 123 -13.20 2.84 -1.59
N GLU A 124 -13.25 2.72 -0.26
CA GLU A 124 -12.95 3.82 0.64
C GLU A 124 -11.49 3.72 1.08
N VAL A 125 -10.66 4.53 0.43
CA VAL A 125 -9.24 4.66 0.78
C VAL A 125 -9.00 6.06 1.33
N ALA A 126 -8.63 6.13 2.61
CA ALA A 126 -8.13 7.35 3.21
C ALA A 126 -7.00 7.94 2.35
N THR A 127 -7.15 9.21 2.00
CA THR A 127 -6.09 9.95 1.33
C THR A 127 -5.21 10.58 2.40
N ARG A 128 -3.92 10.26 2.43
CA ARG A 128 -2.98 10.82 3.40
C ARG A 128 -1.99 11.73 2.70
N TRP A 129 -1.75 12.91 3.25
CA TRP A 129 -0.76 13.83 2.68
C TRP A 129 0.64 13.46 3.16
N PHE A 130 1.44 12.85 2.27
CA PHE A 130 2.77 12.31 2.57
C PHE A 130 2.80 11.37 3.80
N GLY A 131 1.68 10.69 4.08
CA GLY A 131 1.52 9.82 5.25
C GLY A 131 1.26 10.54 6.58
N LEU A 132 1.42 11.87 6.65
CA LEU A 132 1.40 12.65 7.88
C LEU A 132 0.01 12.72 8.52
N PHE A 133 -1.01 13.06 7.74
CA PHE A 133 -2.39 13.17 8.21
C PHE A 133 -3.40 12.82 7.11
N PRO A 134 -4.61 12.37 7.47
CA PRO A 134 -5.68 12.15 6.51
C PRO A 134 -6.20 13.50 5.97
N VAL A 135 -6.33 13.59 4.65
CA VAL A 135 -7.00 14.70 3.96
C VAL A 135 -8.49 14.40 3.97
N PRO A 136 -9.35 15.31 4.47
CA PRO A 136 -10.79 15.10 4.50
C PRO A 136 -11.37 14.99 3.09
N HIS A 137 -12.46 14.24 2.96
CA HIS A 137 -13.27 14.23 1.75
C HIS A 137 -13.96 15.59 1.57
N LEU A 138 -14.33 15.89 0.33
CA LEU A 138 -15.16 17.05 0.03
C LEU A 138 -16.52 16.90 0.74
N PRO A 139 -17.00 17.94 1.47
CA PRO A 139 -18.26 17.88 2.20
C PRO A 139 -19.43 17.53 1.29
N GLY A 140 -20.28 16.60 1.73
CA GLY A 140 -21.50 16.22 1.03
C GLY A 140 -21.31 15.24 -0.13
N VAL A 141 -20.07 14.87 -0.48
CA VAL A 141 -19.79 13.89 -1.56
C VAL A 141 -19.84 12.46 -1.05
N ALA A 142 -19.27 12.21 0.14
CA ALA A 142 -19.22 10.88 0.74
C ALA A 142 -20.61 10.40 1.20
N GLU A 143 -21.49 11.35 1.52
CA GLU A 143 -22.86 11.15 1.99
C GLU A 143 -23.89 10.96 0.85
N LEU A 144 -23.47 11.11 -0.41
CA LEU A 144 -24.33 10.87 -1.56
C LEU A 144 -24.78 9.41 -1.63
N ALA A 145 -25.94 9.18 -2.23
CA ALA A 145 -26.40 7.84 -2.58
C ALA A 145 -25.36 7.11 -3.46
N THR A 146 -25.29 5.78 -3.35
CA THR A 146 -24.30 4.95 -4.05
C THR A 146 -24.24 5.22 -5.55
N GLU A 147 -25.39 5.31 -6.22
CA GLU A 147 -25.46 5.60 -7.66
C GLU A 147 -24.88 6.98 -8.02
N ALA A 148 -25.13 7.98 -7.16
CA ALA A 148 -24.58 9.31 -7.34
C ALA A 148 -23.07 9.34 -7.07
N ARG A 149 -22.57 8.65 -6.04
CA ARG A 149 -21.13 8.48 -5.78
C ARG A 149 -20.43 7.85 -6.98
N ARG A 150 -21.00 6.76 -7.52
CA ARG A 150 -20.52 6.09 -8.74
C ARG A 150 -20.45 7.08 -9.89
N ALA A 151 -21.56 7.75 -10.22
CA ALA A 151 -21.61 8.72 -11.32
C ALA A 151 -20.55 9.84 -11.18
N VAL A 152 -20.44 10.43 -9.99
CA VAL A 152 -19.43 11.46 -9.68
C VAL A 152 -18.03 10.92 -9.89
N ALA A 153 -17.72 9.71 -9.43
CA ALA A 153 -16.40 9.11 -9.59
C ALA A 153 -16.03 8.91 -11.06
N PHE A 154 -16.94 8.37 -11.88
CA PHE A 154 -16.70 8.21 -13.32
C PHE A 154 -16.49 9.54 -14.02
N SER A 155 -17.34 10.54 -13.75
CA SER A 155 -17.18 11.88 -14.34
C SER A 155 -15.89 12.55 -13.90
N ALA A 156 -15.55 12.48 -12.61
CA ALA A 156 -14.35 13.09 -12.06
C ALA A 156 -13.08 12.45 -12.61
N MET A 157 -13.01 11.11 -12.65
CA MET A 157 -11.87 10.39 -13.22
C MET A 157 -11.75 10.63 -14.73
N GLY A 158 -12.87 10.62 -15.46
CA GLY A 158 -12.88 10.91 -16.90
C GLY A 158 -12.37 12.33 -17.20
N ALA A 159 -12.83 13.32 -16.43
CA ALA A 159 -12.33 14.69 -16.53
C ALA A 159 -10.85 14.78 -16.17
N HIS A 160 -10.41 14.12 -15.09
CA HIS A 160 -9.02 14.09 -14.66
C HIS A 160 -8.11 13.52 -15.77
N ALA A 161 -8.49 12.39 -16.37
CA ALA A 161 -7.75 11.76 -17.46
C ALA A 161 -7.69 12.66 -18.72
N ALA A 162 -8.81 13.26 -19.12
CA ALA A 162 -8.85 14.17 -20.27
C ALA A 162 -7.97 15.41 -20.05
N MET A 163 -8.03 15.99 -18.84
CA MET A 163 -7.18 17.13 -18.46
C MET A 163 -5.70 16.75 -18.38
N ALA A 164 -5.37 15.52 -17.97
CA ALA A 164 -3.98 15.05 -17.88
C ALA A 164 -3.36 14.94 -19.27
N TRP A 165 -4.09 14.38 -20.24
CA TRP A 165 -3.68 14.39 -21.65
C TRP A 165 -3.54 15.79 -22.22
N GLY A 166 -4.50 16.68 -21.90
CA GLY A 166 -4.39 18.10 -22.25
C GLY A 166 -3.13 18.76 -21.68
N ALA A 167 -2.78 18.45 -20.42
CA ALA A 167 -1.57 18.95 -19.79
C ALA A 167 -0.29 18.42 -20.46
N VAL A 168 -0.24 17.15 -20.85
CA VAL A 168 0.90 16.58 -21.59
C VAL A 168 1.13 17.34 -22.90
N VAL A 169 0.07 17.52 -23.70
CA VAL A 169 0.16 18.29 -24.95
C VAL A 169 0.63 19.72 -24.69
N LEU A 170 0.06 20.38 -23.68
CA LEU A 170 0.41 21.76 -23.35
C LEU A 170 1.85 21.90 -22.84
N VAL A 171 2.37 20.94 -22.07
CA VAL A 171 3.77 20.88 -21.64
C VAL A 171 4.69 20.78 -22.84
N ILE A 172 4.40 19.87 -23.79
CA ILE A 172 5.20 19.71 -25.01
C ILE A 172 5.23 21.02 -25.80
N LEU A 173 4.06 21.64 -26.02
CA LEU A 173 3.96 22.91 -26.72
C LEU A 173 4.71 24.04 -26.01
N HIS A 174 4.59 24.13 -24.69
CA HIS A 174 5.22 25.15 -23.87
C HIS A 174 6.75 25.04 -23.88
N VAL A 175 7.27 23.83 -23.67
CA VAL A 175 8.72 23.56 -23.73
C VAL A 175 9.23 23.79 -25.15
N GLY A 176 8.53 23.32 -26.18
CA GLY A 176 8.87 23.56 -27.58
C GLY A 176 8.92 25.05 -27.93
N ALA A 177 7.96 25.84 -27.44
CA ALA A 177 7.97 27.29 -27.61
C ALA A 177 9.17 27.93 -26.90
N ALA A 178 9.46 27.55 -25.66
CA ALA A 178 10.62 28.06 -24.92
C ALA A 178 11.95 27.77 -25.65
N LEU A 179 12.08 26.57 -26.23
CA LEU A 179 13.24 26.18 -27.03
C LEU A 179 13.31 26.95 -28.37
N LYS A 180 12.17 27.16 -29.05
CA LYS A 180 12.10 28.02 -30.25
C LYS A 180 12.59 29.43 -29.93
N HIS A 181 12.08 30.03 -28.86
CA HIS A 181 12.48 31.38 -28.44
C HIS A 181 13.98 31.45 -28.08
N GLN A 182 14.53 30.38 -27.47
CA GLN A 182 15.95 30.32 -27.14
C GLN A 182 16.87 30.15 -28.36
N PHE A 183 16.52 29.26 -29.30
CA PHE A 183 17.44 28.85 -30.36
C PHE A 183 17.20 29.54 -31.71
N LEU A 184 15.93 29.80 -32.06
CA LEU A 184 15.54 30.42 -33.32
C LEU A 184 15.38 31.94 -33.14
N ASP A 185 14.49 32.36 -32.23
CA ASP A 185 14.16 33.80 -32.10
C ASP A 185 15.25 34.57 -31.34
N ARG A 186 15.98 33.90 -30.43
CA ARG A 186 17.09 34.45 -29.62
C ARG A 186 16.70 35.73 -28.86
N ASP A 187 15.46 35.79 -28.41
CA ASP A 187 14.87 36.98 -27.77
C ASP A 187 15.03 37.01 -26.23
N GLY A 188 15.80 36.06 -25.68
CA GLY A 188 16.14 36.00 -24.26
C GLY A 188 14.97 35.65 -23.34
N VAL A 189 13.85 35.13 -23.86
CA VAL A 189 12.68 34.76 -23.04
C VAL A 189 13.02 33.67 -22.01
N LEU A 190 13.80 32.65 -22.40
CA LEU A 190 14.21 31.58 -21.49
C LEU A 190 15.14 32.06 -20.37
N ALA A 191 16.01 33.03 -20.67
CA ALA A 191 16.90 33.67 -19.69
C ALA A 191 16.14 34.41 -18.57
N ARG A 192 14.83 34.65 -18.74
CA ARG A 192 13.99 35.21 -17.66
C ARG A 192 13.60 34.18 -16.60
N MET A 193 13.68 32.89 -16.92
CA MET A 193 13.35 31.79 -16.00
C MET A 193 14.58 30.98 -15.58
N VAL A 194 15.70 31.06 -16.30
CA VAL A 194 16.95 30.37 -15.95
C VAL A 194 17.99 31.41 -15.52
N PRO A 195 18.24 31.59 -14.21
CA PRO A 195 19.12 32.66 -13.70
C PRO A 195 20.56 32.61 -14.22
N SER A 196 21.04 31.43 -14.62
CA SER A 196 22.39 31.23 -15.15
C SER A 196 22.54 31.64 -16.62
N LEU A 197 21.46 31.78 -17.38
CA LEU A 197 21.54 32.26 -18.76
C LEU A 197 21.64 33.79 -18.76
N ARG A 198 22.76 34.35 -19.24
CA ARG A 198 22.90 35.81 -19.45
C ARG A 198 21.78 36.32 -20.36
N GLN A 199 21.11 37.41 -19.96
CA GLN A 199 20.23 38.16 -20.86
C GLN A 199 21.12 38.82 -21.91
N GLY A 200 21.11 38.31 -23.14
CA GLY A 200 21.82 38.93 -24.26
C GLY A 200 21.18 40.27 -24.60
N GLY A 201 21.85 41.36 -24.21
CA GLY A 201 21.48 42.73 -24.56
C GLY A 201 21.97 43.75 -23.53
N GLU A 202 23.04 44.47 -23.88
CA GLU A 202 23.50 45.76 -23.33
C GLU A 202 24.35 45.79 -22.04
N ASP A 203 25.30 44.85 -21.86
CA ASP A 203 26.52 45.12 -21.06
C ASP A 203 27.77 44.96 -21.96
N SER A 204 27.71 45.49 -23.18
CA SER A 204 28.86 45.60 -24.08
C SER A 204 29.38 47.04 -24.06
N GLU A 205 29.86 47.47 -22.91
CA GLU A 205 31.06 48.31 -22.87
C GLU A 205 32.21 47.38 -22.48
N GLU A 206 33.23 47.33 -23.36
CA GLU A 206 34.52 46.63 -23.20
C GLU A 206 34.54 45.09 -23.41
N GLY A 207 34.59 44.69 -24.69
CA GLY A 207 35.83 44.10 -25.23
C GLY A 207 36.37 42.76 -24.69
N VAL A 208 35.54 41.78 -24.34
CA VAL A 208 36.01 40.40 -24.14
C VAL A 208 35.16 39.42 -24.96
N GLU A 209 35.75 38.83 -26.01
CA GLU A 209 35.15 37.72 -26.75
C GLU A 209 34.86 36.56 -25.78
N PRO A 210 33.63 36.02 -25.74
CA PRO A 210 33.31 34.93 -24.82
C PRO A 210 34.02 33.65 -25.28
N ASP A 211 34.77 33.02 -24.37
CA ASP A 211 35.39 31.72 -24.61
C ASP A 211 34.31 30.70 -25.00
N ALA A 212 34.38 30.23 -26.25
CA ALA A 212 33.43 29.28 -26.81
C ALA A 212 33.27 28.04 -25.92
N ARG A 213 34.30 27.67 -25.15
CA ARG A 213 34.27 26.51 -24.24
C ARG A 213 33.32 26.70 -23.06
N ALA A 214 33.14 27.92 -22.55
CA ALA A 214 32.21 28.22 -21.46
C ALA A 214 30.74 28.15 -21.92
N ALA A 215 30.45 28.57 -23.15
CA ALA A 215 29.11 28.51 -23.74
C ALA A 215 28.62 27.08 -24.01
N TRP A 216 29.53 26.12 -24.26
CA TRP A 216 29.21 24.70 -24.37
C TRP A 216 29.00 24.03 -23.00
N ALA A 217 29.74 24.45 -21.98
CA ALA A 217 29.60 23.93 -20.61
C ALA A 217 28.23 24.25 -19.98
N GLU A 218 27.72 25.46 -20.18
CA GLU A 218 26.41 25.89 -19.65
C GLU A 218 25.22 25.19 -20.37
N ARG A 219 25.36 24.91 -21.67
CA ARG A 219 24.36 24.15 -22.46
C ARG A 219 24.34 22.67 -22.09
N GLY A 220 25.48 22.11 -21.68
CA GLY A 220 25.59 20.75 -21.17
C GLY A 220 24.86 20.55 -19.83
N LEU A 221 24.85 21.55 -18.95
CA LEU A 221 24.31 21.42 -17.59
C LEU A 221 22.77 21.29 -17.55
N GLY A 222 22.06 22.02 -18.41
CA GLY A 222 20.59 21.93 -18.51
C GLY A 222 20.12 20.62 -19.15
N LEU A 223 20.84 20.15 -20.18
CA LEU A 223 20.61 18.83 -20.79
C LEU A 223 20.97 17.71 -19.82
N ALA A 224 22.05 17.85 -19.03
CA ALA A 224 22.44 16.90 -18.00
C ALA A 224 21.41 16.81 -16.87
N LEU A 225 20.80 17.92 -16.43
CA LEU A 225 19.74 17.88 -15.41
C LEU A 225 18.47 17.19 -15.92
N ILE A 226 18.06 17.48 -17.16
CA ILE A 226 16.93 16.79 -17.81
C ILE A 226 17.24 15.30 -17.97
N LEU A 227 18.46 14.97 -18.42
CA LEU A 227 18.93 13.59 -18.51
C LEU A 227 18.92 12.91 -17.15
N VAL A 228 19.44 13.53 -16.09
CA VAL A 228 19.49 13.01 -14.71
C VAL A 228 18.09 12.79 -14.15
N VAL A 229 17.14 13.71 -14.36
CA VAL A 229 15.76 13.54 -13.92
C VAL A 229 15.07 12.43 -14.72
N ALA A 230 15.32 12.35 -16.03
CA ALA A 230 14.80 11.27 -16.88
C ALA A 230 15.44 9.91 -16.55
N THR A 231 16.74 9.86 -16.22
CA THR A 231 17.42 8.63 -15.79
C THR A 231 17.01 8.22 -14.40
N ALA A 232 16.90 9.14 -13.44
CA ALA A 232 16.38 8.85 -12.11
C ALA A 232 14.94 8.34 -12.18
N GLY A 233 14.10 8.95 -13.03
CA GLY A 233 12.76 8.45 -13.33
C GLY A 233 12.75 7.07 -13.98
N ALA A 234 13.65 6.80 -14.94
CA ALA A 234 13.79 5.49 -15.58
C ALA A 234 14.32 4.41 -14.62
N ILE A 235 15.28 4.74 -13.75
CA ILE A 235 15.83 3.85 -12.71
C ILE A 235 14.77 3.55 -11.65
N ALA A 236 13.99 4.55 -11.22
CA ALA A 236 12.88 4.36 -10.29
C ALA A 236 11.70 3.58 -10.92
N ALA A 237 11.56 3.61 -12.25
CA ALA A 237 10.54 2.89 -13.00
C ALA A 237 10.98 1.49 -13.46
N GLN A 238 12.25 1.12 -13.28
CA GLN A 238 12.69 -0.24 -13.54
C GLN A 238 12.03 -1.17 -12.52
N PRO A 239 11.34 -2.24 -12.96
CA PRO A 239 10.93 -3.28 -12.05
C PRO A 239 12.19 -3.81 -11.36
N ALA A 240 12.11 -4.06 -10.05
CA ALA A 240 13.23 -4.63 -9.31
C ALA A 240 13.78 -5.83 -10.10
N PRO A 241 15.12 -5.93 -10.27
CA PRO A 241 15.69 -7.07 -10.97
C PRO A 241 15.11 -8.32 -10.32
N ARG A 242 14.57 -9.23 -11.14
CA ARG A 242 14.15 -10.54 -10.64
C ARG A 242 15.37 -11.10 -9.94
N THR A 243 15.34 -11.14 -8.61
CA THR A 243 16.29 -11.95 -7.86
C THR A 243 16.05 -13.35 -8.38
N GLU A 244 16.95 -13.84 -9.23
CA GLU A 244 17.06 -15.27 -9.43
C GLU A 244 17.11 -15.87 -8.03
N PRO A 245 16.30 -16.90 -7.76
CA PRO A 245 16.29 -17.53 -6.45
C PRO A 245 17.74 -17.83 -6.10
N THR A 246 18.23 -17.22 -5.03
CA THR A 246 19.57 -17.50 -4.50
C THR A 246 19.76 -19.00 -4.55
N PRO A 247 20.82 -19.54 -5.19
CA PRO A 247 21.07 -20.96 -5.20
C PRO A 247 21.02 -21.41 -3.75
N ARG A 248 20.04 -22.27 -3.47
CA ARG A 248 19.81 -22.85 -2.15
C ARG A 248 21.17 -23.31 -1.62
N PRO A 249 21.60 -22.98 -0.38
CA PRO A 249 22.69 -23.73 0.21
C PRO A 249 22.29 -25.19 0.13
N GLU A 250 23.09 -25.98 -0.58
CA GLU A 250 22.84 -27.40 -0.78
C GLU A 250 22.75 -28.02 0.61
N ILE A 251 21.53 -28.40 1.01
CA ILE A 251 21.31 -29.14 2.24
C ILE A 251 21.99 -30.47 1.98
N ALA A 252 23.15 -30.68 2.62
CA ALA A 252 23.83 -31.95 2.62
C ALA A 252 22.78 -33.05 2.94
N PRO A 253 22.78 -34.16 2.19
CA PRO A 253 21.80 -35.21 2.41
C PRO A 253 21.87 -35.65 3.87
N VAL A 254 20.70 -35.69 4.51
CA VAL A 254 20.53 -36.21 5.87
C VAL A 254 21.19 -37.61 5.91
N PRO A 255 22.16 -37.88 6.80
CA PRO A 255 22.69 -39.21 6.94
C PRO A 255 21.56 -40.14 7.37
N ALA A 256 21.49 -41.32 6.75
CA ALA A 256 20.57 -42.37 7.15
C ALA A 256 20.75 -42.68 8.66
N PRO A 257 19.67 -43.09 9.37
CA PRO A 257 19.77 -43.38 10.80
C PRO A 257 20.77 -44.52 11.03
N GLU A 258 21.76 -44.28 11.89
CA GLU A 258 22.68 -45.32 12.37
C GLU A 258 21.93 -46.32 13.27
N PRO A 259 22.30 -47.61 13.24
CA PRO A 259 21.65 -48.64 14.06
C PRO A 259 22.10 -48.56 15.52
N ASP A 260 21.18 -48.92 16.42
CA ASP A 260 21.32 -48.92 17.87
C ASP A 260 22.62 -49.58 18.37
N ILE A 261 23.35 -48.87 19.25
CA ILE A 261 24.41 -49.43 20.08
C ILE A 261 23.87 -49.56 21.51
N PRO A 262 23.99 -50.75 22.16
CA PRO A 262 23.50 -50.96 23.52
C PRO A 262 24.44 -50.30 24.54
N ALA A 263 23.85 -49.63 25.53
CA ALA A 263 24.57 -48.99 26.62
C ALA A 263 25.03 -50.02 27.68
N GLU A 264 26.33 -50.02 27.99
CA GLU A 264 26.85 -50.53 29.26
C GLU A 264 27.10 -49.38 30.25
N PRO A 265 27.06 -49.64 31.57
CA PRO A 265 26.80 -48.63 32.57
C PRO A 265 28.08 -47.98 33.07
N THR A 266 27.99 -46.74 33.52
CA THR A 266 29.03 -46.17 34.39
C THR A 266 28.41 -45.31 35.47
N ASP A 267 28.67 -45.73 36.70
CA ASP A 267 28.38 -45.11 37.98
C ASP A 267 28.75 -43.63 38.02
N VAL A 268 27.81 -42.80 38.49
CA VAL A 268 28.16 -41.61 39.27
C VAL A 268 27.16 -41.47 40.43
N GLN A 269 27.73 -41.42 41.63
CA GLN A 269 27.06 -41.38 42.93
C GLN A 269 26.16 -40.15 43.13
N ALA A 270 25.04 -40.41 43.80
CA ALA A 270 24.09 -39.44 44.30
C ALA A 270 24.60 -38.72 45.57
N ALA A 271 24.26 -37.44 45.68
CA ALA A 271 24.02 -36.77 46.96
C ALA A 271 22.59 -36.20 46.90
N GLU A 272 21.72 -36.74 47.76
CA GLU A 272 20.30 -36.40 47.94
C GLU A 272 20.11 -35.00 48.56
N VAL A 273 19.07 -34.27 48.14
CA VAL A 273 18.06 -33.69 49.05
C VAL A 273 16.69 -33.66 48.35
N GLU A 274 15.89 -34.66 48.69
CA GLU A 274 14.44 -34.71 48.91
C GLU A 274 13.58 -33.44 48.62
N VAL A 275 12.68 -33.53 47.63
CA VAL A 275 11.37 -32.84 47.64
C VAL A 275 10.31 -33.79 47.07
N ALA A 276 9.46 -34.28 47.97
CA ALA A 276 8.12 -34.84 47.81
C ALA A 276 7.62 -35.21 46.39
N GLU A 277 7.44 -36.52 46.19
CA GLU A 277 6.45 -37.08 45.27
C GLU A 277 5.05 -36.52 45.55
N PRO A 278 4.23 -36.42 44.48
CA PRO A 278 3.20 -37.43 44.39
C PRO A 278 3.37 -38.25 43.12
N ALA A 279 3.56 -39.55 43.33
CA ALA A 279 3.23 -40.59 42.39
C ALA A 279 1.76 -40.46 41.98
N ALA A 280 1.53 -40.30 40.69
CA ALA A 280 0.62 -41.13 39.92
C ALA A 280 0.73 -40.69 38.46
N ALA A 281 1.42 -41.51 37.70
CA ALA A 281 1.37 -41.49 36.25
C ALA A 281 -0.07 -41.48 35.78
N ALA A 282 -0.30 -40.69 34.74
CA ALA A 282 -1.51 -40.63 33.97
C ALA A 282 -1.97 -42.04 33.56
N GLU A 283 -3.05 -42.51 34.18
CA GLU A 283 -3.99 -43.35 33.47
C GLU A 283 -4.68 -42.44 32.43
N ALA A 284 -4.31 -42.62 31.17
CA ALA A 284 -4.99 -42.00 30.06
C ALA A 284 -6.46 -42.48 30.05
N SER A 285 -7.36 -41.58 30.47
CA SER A 285 -8.80 -41.75 30.29
C SER A 285 -9.13 -41.86 28.79
N GLN A 286 -9.51 -43.07 28.37
CA GLN A 286 -10.03 -43.36 27.02
C GLN A 286 -11.51 -42.97 26.89
N LYS A 287 -11.88 -41.71 27.16
CA LYS A 287 -13.28 -41.25 27.05
C LYS A 287 -13.53 -40.02 26.19
N ALA A 288 -12.50 -39.29 25.79
CA ALA A 288 -12.72 -38.09 25.01
C ALA A 288 -13.23 -38.45 23.59
N VAL A 289 -14.35 -37.84 23.22
CA VAL A 289 -15.16 -38.25 22.07
C VAL A 289 -14.73 -37.53 20.80
N ASP A 290 -14.58 -38.29 19.71
CA ASP A 290 -14.27 -37.75 18.40
C ASP A 290 -15.50 -37.12 17.75
N TRP A 291 -15.30 -35.98 17.07
CA TRP A 291 -16.35 -35.18 16.45
C TRP A 291 -16.09 -34.99 14.95
N THR A 292 -17.10 -35.25 14.13
CA THR A 292 -17.11 -35.01 12.69
C THR A 292 -17.71 -33.65 12.39
N ILE A 293 -16.91 -32.75 11.82
CA ILE A 293 -17.30 -31.37 11.52
C ILE A 293 -18.29 -31.33 10.34
N ASP A 294 -19.42 -30.67 10.54
CA ASP A 294 -20.35 -30.29 9.48
C ASP A 294 -19.83 -29.00 8.81
N ARG A 295 -19.20 -29.14 7.65
CA ARG A 295 -18.53 -28.04 6.94
C ARG A 295 -19.49 -26.97 6.44
N GLU A 296 -20.73 -27.33 6.10
CA GLU A 296 -21.73 -26.38 5.59
C GLU A 296 -22.34 -25.55 6.71
N ALA A 297 -22.47 -26.14 7.91
CA ALA A 297 -22.97 -25.45 9.09
C ALA A 297 -21.86 -24.80 9.96
N SER A 298 -20.61 -24.82 9.50
CA SER A 298 -19.45 -24.28 10.21
C SER A 298 -18.76 -23.16 9.44
N GLU A 299 -18.17 -22.21 10.16
CA GLU A 299 -17.54 -21.03 9.59
C GLU A 299 -16.31 -20.59 10.41
N ILE A 300 -15.26 -20.17 9.70
CA ILE A 300 -14.15 -19.37 10.26
C ILE A 300 -14.14 -18.04 9.51
N ALA A 301 -14.58 -17.00 10.20
CA ALA A 301 -14.70 -15.64 9.68
C ALA A 301 -13.67 -14.72 10.32
N PHE A 302 -13.26 -13.68 9.61
CA PHE A 302 -12.39 -12.63 10.11
C PHE A 302 -12.92 -11.25 9.72
N ALA A 303 -12.59 -10.22 10.50
CA ALA A 303 -13.01 -8.85 10.25
C ALA A 303 -11.96 -7.85 10.75
N GLY A 304 -11.97 -6.66 10.15
CA GLY A 304 -11.08 -5.56 10.51
C GLY A 304 -11.47 -4.28 9.78
N SER A 305 -10.55 -3.32 9.73
CA SER A 305 -10.73 -2.10 8.93
C SER A 305 -9.54 -1.87 8.00
N GLN A 306 -9.80 -1.40 6.79
CA GLN A 306 -8.79 -0.92 5.84
C GLN A 306 -9.05 0.57 5.56
N SER A 307 -8.08 1.42 5.88
CA SER A 307 -8.15 2.87 5.69
C SER A 307 -9.39 3.54 6.32
N GLY A 308 -9.87 2.99 7.44
CA GLY A 308 -11.07 3.43 8.14
C GLY A 308 -12.36 2.69 7.74
N ALA A 309 -12.40 2.04 6.58
CA ALA A 309 -13.56 1.27 6.14
C ALA A 309 -13.53 -0.16 6.70
N ALA A 310 -14.65 -0.65 7.22
CA ALA A 310 -14.75 -2.02 7.72
C ALA A 310 -14.70 -3.04 6.56
N PHE A 311 -14.04 -4.17 6.78
CA PHE A 311 -14.10 -5.32 5.89
C PHE A 311 -14.46 -6.59 6.67
N ASN A 312 -15.06 -7.54 5.97
CA ASN A 312 -15.35 -8.88 6.48
C ASN A 312 -14.78 -9.90 5.51
N GLY A 313 -14.33 -11.03 6.04
CA GLY A 313 -13.91 -12.15 5.23
C GLY A 313 -14.15 -13.49 5.91
N ARG A 314 -13.96 -14.56 5.13
CA ARG A 314 -14.09 -15.95 5.58
C ARG A 314 -13.08 -16.83 4.87
N PHE A 315 -12.76 -17.97 5.48
CA PHE A 315 -12.00 -19.02 4.82
C PHE A 315 -12.93 -20.12 4.32
N GLU A 316 -12.96 -20.35 3.01
CA GLU A 316 -13.83 -21.36 2.40
C GLU A 316 -13.29 -22.79 2.59
N ARG A 317 -11.97 -22.95 2.75
CA ARG A 317 -11.31 -24.26 2.87
C ARG A 317 -10.50 -24.37 4.15
N TRP A 318 -10.93 -25.27 5.02
CA TRP A 318 -10.28 -25.62 6.28
C TRP A 318 -10.74 -27.02 6.73
N SER A 319 -9.99 -27.66 7.61
CA SER A 319 -10.33 -28.95 8.18
C SER A 319 -9.93 -29.00 9.64
N GLY A 320 -10.48 -29.96 10.37
CA GLY A 320 -10.15 -30.11 11.78
C GLY A 320 -10.34 -31.53 12.28
N GLN A 321 -9.54 -31.90 13.27
CA GLN A 321 -9.73 -33.07 14.11
C GLN A 321 -10.08 -32.55 15.49
N ILE A 322 -11.26 -32.92 15.99
CA ILE A 322 -11.78 -32.43 17.27
C ILE A 322 -12.14 -33.64 18.12
N ARG A 323 -11.51 -33.69 19.29
CA ARG A 323 -11.85 -34.56 20.40
C ARG A 323 -12.17 -33.67 21.58
N PHE A 324 -13.41 -33.67 22.05
CA PHE A 324 -13.80 -32.80 23.15
C PHE A 324 -14.85 -33.48 24.02
N ASP A 325 -14.58 -33.51 25.32
CA ASP A 325 -15.49 -34.00 26.34
C ASP A 325 -15.47 -33.03 27.53
N PRO A 326 -16.60 -32.36 27.88
CA PRO A 326 -16.70 -31.53 29.07
C PRO A 326 -16.31 -32.22 30.38
N ALA A 327 -16.46 -33.55 30.46
CA ALA A 327 -16.09 -34.35 31.63
C ALA A 327 -14.60 -34.75 31.63
N ASP A 328 -13.90 -34.64 30.49
CA ASP A 328 -12.48 -34.97 30.33
C ASP A 328 -11.75 -33.90 29.49
N LEU A 329 -11.56 -32.73 30.09
CA LEU A 329 -10.84 -31.61 29.47
C LEU A 329 -9.34 -31.92 29.24
N ALA A 330 -8.75 -32.84 30.01
CA ALA A 330 -7.35 -33.23 29.88
C ALA A 330 -7.14 -34.14 28.66
N GLY A 331 -8.08 -35.05 28.38
CA GLY A 331 -8.12 -35.89 27.18
C GLY A 331 -8.61 -35.17 25.92
N SER A 332 -9.14 -33.96 26.06
CA SER A 332 -9.65 -33.15 24.95
C SER A 332 -8.52 -32.53 24.11
N LYS A 333 -8.67 -32.56 22.77
CA LYS A 333 -7.72 -32.00 21.81
C LYS A 333 -8.42 -31.53 20.54
N ALA A 334 -8.01 -30.38 20.01
CA ALA A 334 -8.44 -29.90 18.70
C ALA A 334 -7.24 -29.44 17.87
N VAL A 335 -7.23 -29.85 16.60
CA VAL A 335 -6.26 -29.43 15.58
C VAL A 335 -7.02 -28.93 14.37
N ILE A 336 -6.85 -27.67 14.02
CA ILE A 336 -7.51 -27.01 12.88
C ILE A 336 -6.45 -26.58 11.86
N THR A 337 -6.67 -26.90 10.59
CA THR A 337 -5.83 -26.47 9.47
C THR A 337 -6.66 -25.64 8.50
N VAL A 338 -6.24 -24.41 8.24
CA VAL A 338 -6.91 -23.47 7.33
C VAL A 338 -6.07 -23.31 6.08
N GLN A 339 -6.67 -23.43 4.89
CA GLN A 339 -5.99 -23.10 3.64
C GLN A 339 -6.08 -21.60 3.42
N THR A 340 -4.98 -20.89 3.57
CA THR A 340 -4.93 -19.41 3.60
C THR A 340 -5.37 -18.77 2.29
N GLY A 341 -5.10 -19.40 1.15
CA GLY A 341 -5.58 -18.96 -0.18
C GLY A 341 -7.09 -19.10 -0.42
N SER A 342 -7.83 -19.69 0.52
CA SER A 342 -9.30 -19.75 0.48
C SER A 342 -9.98 -18.54 1.13
N ALA A 343 -9.21 -17.53 1.54
CA ALA A 343 -9.75 -16.29 2.04
C ALA A 343 -10.60 -15.61 0.97
N ARG A 344 -11.80 -15.18 1.36
CA ARG A 344 -12.70 -14.34 0.57
C ARG A 344 -13.12 -13.14 1.38
N THR A 345 -13.06 -11.95 0.77
CA THR A 345 -13.60 -10.70 1.33
C THR A 345 -14.67 -10.08 0.43
N GLY A 346 -14.83 -10.59 -0.79
CA GLY A 346 -15.67 -9.98 -1.83
C GLY A 346 -14.97 -8.85 -2.58
N ASP A 347 -13.72 -8.54 -2.23
CA ASP A 347 -12.87 -7.55 -2.88
C ASP A 347 -11.66 -8.26 -3.50
N SER A 348 -11.64 -8.34 -4.84
CA SER A 348 -10.59 -9.05 -5.59
C SER A 348 -9.17 -8.51 -5.36
N THR A 349 -9.02 -7.25 -4.94
CA THR A 349 -7.69 -6.66 -4.70
C THR A 349 -7.19 -7.02 -3.32
N GLN A 350 -8.05 -6.97 -2.31
CA GLN A 350 -7.76 -7.51 -0.99
C GLN A 350 -7.43 -8.99 -1.08
N GLU A 351 -8.21 -9.78 -1.82
CA GLU A 351 -7.98 -11.21 -1.99
C GLU A 351 -6.65 -11.51 -2.68
N ALA A 352 -6.29 -10.76 -3.72
CA ALA A 352 -4.98 -10.87 -4.37
C ALA A 352 -3.84 -10.46 -3.42
N SER A 353 -4.01 -9.37 -2.66
CA SER A 353 -3.00 -8.87 -1.72
C SER A 353 -2.77 -9.86 -0.56
N ILE A 354 -3.83 -10.39 0.03
CA ILE A 354 -3.81 -11.36 1.14
C ILE A 354 -3.03 -12.63 0.76
N GLN A 355 -3.03 -13.02 -0.51
CA GLN A 355 -2.28 -14.18 -1.00
C GLN A 355 -0.77 -13.91 -1.18
N GLY A 356 -0.37 -12.65 -1.29
CA GLY A 356 1.00 -12.22 -1.56
C GLY A 356 1.97 -12.43 -0.40
N ALA A 357 3.27 -12.25 -0.71
CA ALA A 357 4.40 -12.55 0.20
C ALA A 357 4.35 -11.77 1.53
N GLU A 358 3.95 -10.49 1.49
CA GLU A 358 3.85 -9.66 2.70
C GLU A 358 2.71 -10.11 3.63
N TRP A 359 1.72 -10.84 3.11
CA TRP A 359 0.58 -11.38 3.86
C TRP A 359 0.78 -12.87 4.13
N PHE A 360 -0.11 -13.75 3.67
CA PHE A 360 -0.04 -15.18 3.97
C PHE A 360 1.02 -15.92 3.16
N ASP A 361 1.50 -15.35 2.05
CA ASP A 361 2.48 -15.98 1.16
C ASP A 361 2.05 -17.41 0.79
N VAL A 362 0.88 -17.52 0.16
CA VAL A 362 0.19 -18.81 -0.05
C VAL A 362 1.01 -19.78 -0.90
N GLY A 363 1.90 -19.25 -1.76
CA GLY A 363 2.81 -20.05 -2.57
C GLY A 363 3.82 -20.84 -1.73
N GLN A 364 4.34 -20.24 -0.65
CA GLN A 364 5.30 -20.90 0.25
C GLN A 364 4.62 -21.53 1.47
N TYR A 365 3.57 -20.89 2.00
CA TYR A 365 2.86 -21.27 3.22
C TYR A 365 1.36 -21.41 2.95
N PRO A 366 0.93 -22.52 2.32
CA PRO A 366 -0.46 -22.69 1.88
C PRO A 366 -1.45 -22.85 3.03
N THR A 367 -0.97 -23.09 4.25
CA THR A 367 -1.81 -23.37 5.42
C THR A 367 -1.41 -22.58 6.66
N ALA A 368 -2.43 -22.24 7.46
CA ALA A 368 -2.31 -21.84 8.85
C ALA A 368 -2.83 -22.98 9.73
N ARG A 369 -2.20 -23.20 10.89
CA ARG A 369 -2.55 -24.32 11.77
C ARG A 369 -2.71 -23.88 13.22
N PHE A 370 -3.82 -24.27 13.84
CA PHE A 370 -4.07 -24.09 15.26
C PHE A 370 -4.13 -25.45 15.96
N GLU A 371 -3.40 -25.61 17.05
CA GLU A 371 -3.43 -26.82 17.87
C GLU A 371 -3.57 -26.46 19.34
N THR A 372 -4.57 -27.04 20.00
CA THR A 372 -4.83 -26.82 21.42
C THR A 372 -3.77 -27.50 22.27
N THR A 373 -3.30 -26.80 23.30
CA THR A 373 -2.42 -27.33 24.35
C THR A 373 -3.16 -27.55 25.67
N GLY A 374 -4.41 -27.08 25.79
CA GLY A 374 -5.26 -27.38 26.94
C GLY A 374 -6.61 -26.67 26.89
N PHE A 375 -7.54 -27.17 27.70
CA PHE A 375 -8.87 -26.63 27.87
C PHE A 375 -9.14 -26.30 29.34
N ARG A 376 -9.98 -25.30 29.59
CA ARG A 376 -10.44 -24.92 30.91
C ARG A 376 -11.93 -24.60 30.89
N SER A 377 -12.66 -25.05 31.89
CA SER A 377 -14.06 -24.62 32.10
C SER A 377 -14.10 -23.22 32.72
N LEU A 378 -15.01 -22.39 32.21
CA LEU A 378 -15.35 -21.07 32.75
C LEU A 378 -16.73 -21.07 33.45
N GLY A 379 -17.30 -22.26 33.66
CA GLY A 379 -18.63 -22.49 34.23
C GLY A 379 -19.77 -22.41 33.21
N GLY A 380 -20.80 -23.24 33.42
CA GLY A 380 -21.96 -23.34 32.53
C GLY A 380 -21.57 -23.93 31.16
N ASP A 381 -22.05 -23.29 30.09
CA ASP A 381 -21.74 -23.65 28.70
C ASP A 381 -20.44 -22.99 28.18
N ARG A 382 -19.63 -22.36 29.04
CA ARG A 382 -18.45 -21.57 28.64
C ARG A 382 -17.14 -22.26 28.97
N TYR A 383 -16.22 -22.21 28.02
CA TYR A 383 -14.91 -22.85 28.07
C TYR A 383 -13.85 -21.94 27.45
N GLN A 384 -12.59 -22.29 27.68
CA GLN A 384 -11.42 -21.64 27.12
C GLN A 384 -10.47 -22.68 26.55
N ALA A 385 -10.14 -22.57 25.27
CA ALA A 385 -9.09 -23.35 24.63
C ALA A 385 -7.81 -22.50 24.58
N THR A 386 -6.72 -23.03 25.12
CA THR A 386 -5.38 -22.48 24.90
C THR A 386 -4.71 -23.30 23.81
N GLY A 387 -4.05 -22.65 22.87
CA GLY A 387 -3.34 -23.37 21.81
C GLY A 387 -2.26 -22.55 21.12
N ARG A 388 -1.56 -23.21 20.21
CA ARG A 388 -0.52 -22.62 19.36
C ARG A 388 -1.11 -22.38 17.98
N LEU A 389 -1.14 -21.12 17.55
CA LEU A 389 -1.48 -20.71 16.19
C LEU A 389 -0.18 -20.48 15.42
N ARG A 390 0.02 -21.23 14.33
CA ARG A 390 1.14 -21.07 13.41
C ARG A 390 0.65 -20.51 12.09
N ILE A 391 1.24 -19.40 11.66
CA ILE A 391 1.03 -18.77 10.36
C ILE A 391 2.41 -18.45 9.79
N LYS A 392 2.69 -18.94 8.58
CA LYS A 392 4.04 -18.90 7.99
C LYS A 392 5.07 -19.55 8.95
N THR A 393 6.13 -18.82 9.27
CA THR A 393 7.17 -19.21 10.24
C THR A 393 6.85 -18.77 11.67
N THR A 394 5.84 -17.93 11.87
CA THR A 394 5.50 -17.35 13.17
C THR A 394 4.54 -18.25 13.94
N SER A 395 4.79 -18.43 15.24
CA SER A 395 3.90 -19.17 16.14
C SER A 395 3.53 -18.33 17.35
N LEU A 396 2.24 -18.16 17.59
CA LEU A 396 1.70 -17.44 18.75
C LEU A 396 0.93 -18.40 19.66
N ARG A 397 1.05 -18.18 20.97
CA ARG A 397 0.12 -18.77 21.93
C ARG A 397 -1.14 -17.93 21.94
N VAL A 398 -2.29 -18.54 21.67
CA VAL A 398 -3.58 -17.87 21.62
C VAL A 398 -4.55 -18.52 22.60
N VAL A 399 -5.49 -17.71 23.07
CA VAL A 399 -6.55 -18.10 23.98
C VAL A 399 -7.87 -17.85 23.28
N LEU A 400 -8.66 -18.90 23.08
CA LEU A 400 -9.97 -18.86 22.47
C LEU A 400 -11.04 -19.15 23.54
N PRO A 401 -11.74 -18.13 24.04
CA PRO A 401 -12.99 -18.36 24.77
C PRO A 401 -14.08 -18.84 23.81
N PHE A 402 -14.86 -19.82 24.23
CA PHE A 402 -15.96 -20.37 23.43
C PHE A 402 -17.13 -20.85 24.29
N THR A 403 -18.32 -20.90 23.70
CA THR A 403 -19.48 -21.60 24.24
C THR A 403 -19.62 -22.97 23.57
N TYR A 404 -20.01 -23.98 24.34
CA TYR A 404 -20.27 -25.34 23.87
C TYR A 404 -21.68 -25.77 24.29
N ARG A 405 -22.48 -26.20 23.32
CA ARG A 405 -23.83 -26.74 23.55
C ARG A 405 -24.00 -28.03 22.78
N GLU A 406 -24.46 -29.07 23.46
CA GLU A 406 -24.77 -30.36 22.84
C GLU A 406 -26.27 -30.64 22.95
N ALA A 407 -26.88 -31.06 21.84
CA ALA A 407 -28.24 -31.58 21.82
C ALA A 407 -28.36 -32.69 20.78
N GLY A 408 -28.86 -33.86 21.18
CA GLY A 408 -29.11 -34.99 20.27
C GLY A 408 -27.86 -35.48 19.52
N GLY A 409 -26.69 -35.51 20.18
CA GLY A 409 -25.42 -35.93 19.57
C GLY A 409 -24.80 -34.91 18.61
N VAL A 410 -25.31 -33.67 18.58
CA VAL A 410 -24.78 -32.56 17.80
C VAL A 410 -24.22 -31.50 18.74
N ALA A 411 -22.95 -31.16 18.59
CA ALA A 411 -22.30 -30.07 19.28
C ALA A 411 -22.31 -28.80 18.41
N THR A 412 -22.59 -27.66 19.06
CA THR A 412 -22.40 -26.32 18.52
C THR A 412 -21.38 -25.58 19.38
N VAL A 413 -20.33 -25.09 18.74
CA VAL A 413 -19.27 -24.30 19.34
C VAL A 413 -19.24 -22.93 18.69
N GLU A 414 -19.27 -21.88 19.50
CA GLU A 414 -19.13 -20.49 19.04
C GLU A 414 -18.04 -19.80 19.86
N GLY A 415 -17.09 -19.18 19.18
CA GLY A 415 -15.94 -18.53 19.81
C GLY A 415 -15.50 -17.28 19.06
N ARG A 416 -14.86 -16.36 19.79
CA ARG A 416 -14.29 -15.14 19.23
C ARG A 416 -12.96 -14.85 19.90
N LEU A 417 -11.99 -14.41 19.10
CA LEU A 417 -10.75 -13.82 19.61
C LEU A 417 -10.32 -12.64 18.74
N GLN A 418 -9.45 -11.80 19.27
CA GLN A 418 -8.70 -10.83 18.47
C GLN A 418 -7.26 -11.29 18.30
N LEU A 419 -6.75 -11.20 17.08
CA LEU A 419 -5.37 -11.45 16.73
C LEU A 419 -4.69 -10.14 16.33
N ASP A 420 -3.51 -9.90 16.89
CA ASP A 420 -2.63 -8.85 16.39
C ASP A 420 -1.89 -9.37 15.15
N ARG A 421 -2.24 -8.86 13.97
CA ARG A 421 -1.61 -9.25 12.71
C ARG A 421 -0.14 -8.83 12.65
N THR A 422 0.26 -7.80 13.40
CA THR A 422 1.64 -7.30 13.41
C THR A 422 2.56 -8.27 14.14
N ALA A 423 2.07 -8.90 15.23
CA ALA A 423 2.76 -9.97 15.92
C ALA A 423 2.94 -11.24 15.06
N LEU A 424 2.16 -11.37 13.98
CA LEU A 424 2.24 -12.45 12.99
C LEU A 424 3.06 -12.07 11.76
N ASN A 425 3.58 -10.85 11.68
CA ASN A 425 4.25 -10.28 10.51
C ASN A 425 3.38 -10.36 9.23
N LEU A 426 2.10 -9.98 9.34
CA LEU A 426 1.14 -9.97 8.23
C LEU A 426 0.87 -8.55 7.77
N GLY A 427 1.23 -8.24 6.53
CA GLY A 427 0.95 -6.97 5.85
C GLY A 427 1.75 -5.80 6.41
N LEU A 428 3.00 -6.01 6.83
CA LEU A 428 3.83 -4.95 7.42
C LEU A 428 4.75 -4.26 6.43
N GLU A 429 5.12 -4.88 5.31
CA GLU A 429 6.02 -4.26 4.34
C GLU A 429 5.44 -2.97 3.77
N SER A 430 4.14 -2.96 3.46
CA SER A 430 3.41 -1.81 2.92
C SER A 430 2.67 -0.98 3.96
N ASP A 431 2.63 -1.45 5.19
CA ASP A 431 1.94 -0.82 6.30
C ASP A 431 2.70 -1.04 7.62
N ALA A 432 3.94 -0.55 7.66
CA ALA A 432 4.86 -0.78 8.77
C ALA A 432 4.33 -0.24 10.12
N THR A 433 3.53 0.83 10.07
CA THR A 433 2.92 1.44 11.26
C THR A 433 1.59 0.81 11.64
N GLY A 434 0.98 0.02 10.75
CA GLY A 434 -0.34 -0.59 10.94
C GLY A 434 -1.49 0.43 10.87
N ASP A 435 -1.29 1.51 10.12
CA ASP A 435 -2.24 2.63 9.98
C ASP A 435 -3.26 2.39 8.86
N TRP A 436 -2.94 1.49 7.91
CA TRP A 436 -3.75 1.23 6.73
C TRP A 436 -4.66 0.04 6.91
N VAL A 437 -4.23 -1.01 7.59
CA VAL A 437 -5.10 -2.12 8.00
C VAL A 437 -5.09 -2.22 9.51
N SER A 438 -6.24 -2.42 10.15
CA SER A 438 -6.30 -2.56 11.61
C SER A 438 -5.29 -3.61 12.09
N LYS A 439 -4.54 -3.27 13.14
CA LYS A 439 -3.59 -4.21 13.76
C LYS A 439 -4.32 -5.41 14.34
N MET A 440 -5.43 -5.14 15.02
CA MET A 440 -6.32 -6.15 15.56
C MET A 440 -7.28 -6.64 14.47
N VAL A 441 -7.29 -7.95 14.30
CA VAL A 441 -8.20 -8.68 13.42
C VAL A 441 -9.12 -9.52 14.31
N ASP A 442 -10.41 -9.27 14.21
CA ASP A 442 -11.43 -10.09 14.88
C ASP A 442 -11.56 -11.42 14.14
N VAL A 443 -11.46 -12.54 14.86
CA VAL A 443 -11.70 -13.88 14.33
C VAL A 443 -12.91 -14.48 15.03
N ARG A 444 -13.89 -14.90 14.24
CA ARG A 444 -15.10 -15.58 14.70
C ARG A 444 -15.10 -17.02 14.22
N ILE A 445 -15.41 -17.93 15.13
CA ILE A 445 -15.42 -19.37 14.88
C ILE A 445 -16.81 -19.87 15.24
N LYS A 446 -17.43 -20.57 14.29
CA LYS A 446 -18.65 -21.33 14.51
C LYS A 446 -18.43 -22.74 13.99
N VAL A 447 -18.53 -23.73 14.86
CA VAL A 447 -18.37 -25.13 14.49
C VAL A 447 -19.60 -25.89 14.92
N ARG A 448 -20.24 -26.56 13.95
CA ARG A 448 -21.24 -27.58 14.20
C ARG A 448 -20.60 -28.94 13.91
N ALA A 449 -20.70 -29.87 14.84
CA ALA A 449 -20.12 -31.20 14.67
C ALA A 449 -21.05 -32.28 15.21
N ARG A 450 -21.01 -33.45 14.60
CA ARG A 450 -21.73 -34.65 15.05
C ARG A 450 -20.76 -35.57 15.75
N ARG A 451 -21.22 -36.26 16.79
CA ARG A 451 -20.45 -37.32 17.44
C ARG A 451 -20.05 -38.36 16.39
N ALA A 452 -18.79 -38.78 16.37
CA ALA A 452 -18.37 -39.90 15.55
C ALA A 452 -19.07 -41.18 16.07
N GLU A 453 -19.56 -42.01 15.16
CA GLU A 453 -20.20 -43.29 15.46
C GLU A 453 -19.20 -44.35 15.94
#